data_AF-A0A0C9LZX2-F1
#
_entry.id   AF-A0A0C9LZX2-F1
#
_cell.length_a   1.000
_cell.length_b   1.000
_cell.length_c   1.000
_cell.angle_alpha   90.00
_cell.angle_beta   90.00
_cell.angle_gamma   90.00
#
_symmetry.space_group_name_H-M   'P 1'
#
loop_
_entity.id
_entity.type
_entity.pdbx_description
1 polymer ?
#
loop_
_entity_poly.entity_id
_entity_poly.type
_entity_poly.pdbx_seq_one_letter_code
_entity_poly.pdbx_strand_id
1 'polypeptide(L)'
;MTLEQDHNKHQRPFRIRKSLRELVHKPRASKSSNNSALSLPPLPYHDHKCEEYAYDVLFECQRGSLAVGYSSKTLLQFDPNPWCDADMRFTPMNIENYQLPDPTWQWVSKDWMIDMTEDVDEAGWQYALKFHGAVWHGNYKHFRSFVRRRRWIRLRHRPLNNQQLLQQQSQEPLLLNMSDSTPTSSLSSAAADVPYSDTDIIEKLQKCRLDRERLAVLNGAIKSTLPGLEDQLLEKAIDYMDMLEYDDSKCKFLAQLLQKKYDSGQGRIHLTEREKKAVQSLRFYYDIQSILNNIDPDVVKR
;
A
#
# COMPACT_ATOMS: atom_id res chain seq x y z
N MET A 1 55.40 -73.08 25.76
CA MET A 1 54.64 -74.26 25.30
C MET A 1 53.25 -73.77 24.95
N THR A 2 53.03 -73.37 23.68
CA THR A 2 52.37 -74.18 22.61
C THR A 2 50.89 -74.41 22.93
N LEU A 3 49.91 -73.93 22.15
CA LEU A 3 49.73 -74.11 20.70
C LEU A 3 48.94 -72.97 20.04
N GLU A 4 49.36 -72.64 18.81
CA GLU A 4 48.58 -72.02 17.74
C GLU A 4 47.45 -72.94 17.25
N GLN A 5 46.39 -72.38 16.66
CA GLN A 5 46.03 -72.71 15.26
C GLN A 5 44.95 -71.79 14.67
N ASP A 6 44.90 -71.82 13.35
CA ASP A 6 44.73 -70.71 12.43
C ASP A 6 43.51 -70.88 11.49
N HIS A 7 43.00 -69.77 10.93
CA HIS A 7 42.35 -69.61 9.60
C HIS A 7 41.03 -70.40 9.34
N ASN A 8 39.98 -69.91 8.65
CA ASN A 8 39.96 -69.26 7.35
C ASN A 8 38.50 -68.84 6.94
N LYS A 9 38.40 -67.82 6.09
CA LYS A 9 37.22 -67.27 5.39
C LYS A 9 36.42 -68.32 4.61
N HIS A 10 35.08 -68.26 4.59
CA HIS A 10 34.27 -68.57 3.39
C HIS A 10 32.96 -67.74 3.32
N GLN A 11 32.93 -66.86 2.30
CA GLN A 11 31.81 -66.43 1.43
C GLN A 11 30.42 -66.07 2.00
N ARG A 12 30.04 -64.80 1.76
CA ARG A 12 28.68 -64.25 1.93
C ARG A 12 27.77 -64.71 0.78
N PRO A 13 26.56 -65.23 1.05
CA PRO A 13 25.53 -65.34 0.01
C PRO A 13 24.76 -64.03 -0.14
N PHE A 14 24.74 -63.52 -1.37
CA PHE A 14 23.84 -62.49 -1.85
C PHE A 14 22.39 -63.02 -1.86
N ARG A 15 21.45 -62.32 -1.22
CA ARG A 15 20.15 -61.95 -1.79
C ARG A 15 19.34 -61.05 -0.86
N ILE A 16 19.21 -59.80 -1.28
CA ILE A 16 18.27 -58.80 -0.78
C ILE A 16 16.86 -59.25 -1.19
N ARG A 17 15.99 -59.53 -0.22
CA ARG A 17 14.54 -59.40 -0.41
C ARG A 17 14.07 -58.30 0.52
N LYS A 18 13.75 -57.15 -0.09
CA LYS A 18 13.12 -56.03 0.58
C LYS A 18 11.79 -56.48 1.17
N SER A 19 11.59 -56.20 2.45
CA SER A 19 10.34 -56.49 3.16
C SER A 19 9.25 -55.54 2.65
N LEU A 20 7.98 -55.98 2.59
CA LEU A 20 6.83 -55.12 2.25
C LEU A 20 6.70 -53.87 3.15
N ARG A 21 7.44 -53.79 4.27
CA ARG A 21 7.61 -52.57 5.07
C ARG A 21 8.45 -51.47 4.40
N GLU A 22 9.19 -51.78 3.33
CA GLU A 22 9.94 -50.80 2.51
C GLU A 22 9.11 -50.16 1.38
N LEU A 23 7.85 -50.58 1.19
CA LEU A 23 6.93 -50.03 0.18
C LEU A 23 5.94 -48.98 0.73
N VAL A 24 6.03 -48.64 2.02
CA VAL A 24 5.29 -47.51 2.58
C VAL A 24 6.12 -46.25 2.39
N HIS A 25 5.61 -45.34 1.57
CA HIS A 25 6.21 -44.06 1.21
C HIS A 25 6.85 -43.34 2.41
N LYS A 26 8.18 -43.39 2.50
CA LYS A 26 8.94 -42.41 3.29
C LYS A 26 8.92 -41.09 2.52
N PRO A 27 8.56 -39.95 3.14
CA PRO A 27 8.80 -38.66 2.54
C PRO A 27 10.30 -38.53 2.26
N ARG A 28 10.61 -38.26 1.00
CA ARG A 28 11.97 -38.09 0.47
C ARG A 28 12.65 -36.99 1.29
N ALA A 29 13.79 -37.30 1.91
CA ALA A 29 14.65 -36.28 2.49
C ALA A 29 15.04 -35.30 1.38
N SER A 30 14.55 -34.06 1.44
CA SER A 30 15.02 -33.01 0.55
C SER A 30 16.46 -32.69 0.94
N LYS A 31 17.31 -32.71 -0.09
CA LYS A 31 18.72 -32.39 0.03
C LYS A 31 18.85 -30.97 0.57
N SER A 32 19.70 -30.79 1.57
CA SER A 32 20.28 -29.50 1.91
C SER A 32 20.92 -28.93 0.65
N SER A 33 20.26 -27.96 0.04
CA SER A 33 20.85 -27.03 -0.91
C SER A 33 20.84 -25.66 -0.26
N ASN A 34 22.02 -25.12 -0.05
CA ASN A 34 22.27 -23.77 0.42
C ASN A 34 21.64 -22.77 -0.56
N ASN A 35 20.39 -22.39 -0.27
CA ASN A 35 19.68 -21.15 -0.58
C ASN A 35 18.23 -21.40 -0.16
N SER A 36 17.90 -20.95 1.05
CA SER A 36 16.62 -21.09 1.73
C SER A 36 15.53 -20.21 1.12
N ALA A 37 15.43 -20.14 -0.20
CA ALA A 37 14.29 -19.52 -0.86
C ALA A 37 13.22 -20.62 -0.99
N LEU A 38 12.23 -20.56 -0.10
CA LEU A 38 11.09 -21.45 -0.14
C LEU A 38 10.39 -21.32 -1.51
N SER A 39 10.00 -22.44 -2.12
CA SER A 39 9.50 -22.43 -3.50
C SER A 39 8.18 -21.70 -3.59
N LEU A 40 8.19 -20.55 -4.27
CA LEU A 40 6.99 -19.78 -4.56
C LEU A 40 6.21 -20.39 -5.73
N PRO A 41 4.90 -20.11 -5.84
CA PRO A 41 4.12 -20.49 -7.02
C PRO A 41 4.74 -19.92 -8.30
N PRO A 42 4.57 -20.60 -9.46
CA PRO A 42 5.06 -20.08 -10.72
C PRO A 42 4.36 -18.77 -11.05
N LEU A 43 5.16 -17.79 -11.52
CA LEU A 43 4.64 -16.52 -12.00
C LEU A 43 3.77 -16.73 -13.24
N PRO A 44 2.79 -15.85 -13.48
CA PRO A 44 2.04 -15.85 -14.74
C PRO A 44 2.99 -15.66 -15.93
N TYR A 45 2.61 -16.22 -17.08
CA TYR A 45 3.35 -16.01 -18.32
C TYR A 45 3.34 -14.52 -18.68
N HIS A 46 4.51 -13.93 -18.82
CA HIS A 46 4.69 -12.52 -19.15
C HIS A 46 5.95 -12.33 -19.99
N ASP A 47 5.99 -11.23 -20.76
CA ASP A 47 7.19 -10.82 -21.46
C ASP A 47 8.12 -10.07 -20.50
N HIS A 48 9.22 -10.72 -20.10
CA HIS A 48 10.23 -10.17 -19.19
C HIS A 48 10.90 -8.88 -19.70
N LYS A 49 10.72 -8.52 -20.98
CA LYS A 49 11.22 -7.25 -21.53
C LYS A 49 10.26 -6.09 -21.29
N CYS A 50 8.96 -6.37 -21.20
CA CYS A 50 7.91 -5.36 -21.09
C CYS A 50 7.37 -5.24 -19.67
N GLU A 51 7.43 -6.30 -18.88
CA GLU A 51 6.81 -6.38 -17.56
C GLU A 51 7.67 -7.21 -16.59
N GLU A 52 7.52 -6.92 -15.31
CA GLU A 52 8.17 -7.64 -14.23
C GLU A 52 7.16 -7.98 -13.14
N TYR A 53 7.19 -9.23 -12.69
CA TYR A 53 6.37 -9.72 -11.59
C TYR A 53 7.26 -10.15 -10.42
N ALA A 54 6.82 -9.82 -9.21
CA ALA A 54 7.51 -10.21 -7.98
C ALA A 54 6.49 -10.61 -6.91
N TYR A 55 6.84 -11.61 -6.11
CA TYR A 55 6.10 -11.96 -4.91
C TYR A 55 6.69 -11.23 -3.71
N ASP A 56 5.82 -10.60 -2.94
CA ASP A 56 6.15 -10.21 -1.57
C ASP A 56 5.71 -11.31 -0.63
N VAL A 57 6.56 -11.58 0.36
CA VAL A 57 6.38 -12.65 1.34
C VAL A 57 6.40 -12.04 2.73
N LEU A 58 5.41 -12.41 3.53
CA LEU A 58 5.27 -11.97 4.91
C LEU A 58 4.97 -13.17 5.80
N PHE A 59 5.68 -13.30 6.91
CA PHE A 59 5.42 -14.31 7.92
C PHE A 59 4.69 -13.73 9.11
N GLU A 60 3.60 -14.39 9.50
CA GLU A 60 2.91 -14.16 10.75
C GLU A 60 3.37 -15.19 11.79
N CYS A 61 3.91 -14.74 12.91
CA CYS A 61 4.50 -15.58 13.95
C CYS A 61 3.66 -15.56 15.23
N GLN A 62 3.45 -16.72 15.83
CA GLN A 62 2.72 -16.86 17.10
C GLN A 62 3.36 -17.93 17.99
N ARG A 63 3.31 -17.72 19.30
CA ARG A 63 3.69 -18.74 20.30
C ARG A 63 2.43 -19.32 20.93
N GLY A 64 2.50 -20.59 21.29
CA GLY A 64 1.45 -21.28 22.03
C GLY A 64 1.62 -21.03 23.53
N SER A 65 0.56 -20.56 24.17
CA SER A 65 0.43 -20.51 25.62
C SER A 65 -0.62 -21.53 26.08
N LEU A 66 -0.38 -22.16 27.22
CA LEU A 66 -1.35 -23.08 27.84
C LEU A 66 -2.65 -22.38 28.25
N ALA A 67 -2.62 -21.06 28.49
CA ALA A 67 -3.78 -20.31 28.97
C ALA A 67 -4.66 -19.71 27.86
N VAL A 68 -4.06 -19.26 26.74
CA VAL A 68 -4.75 -18.47 25.69
C VAL A 68 -4.68 -19.16 24.31
N GLY A 69 -3.97 -20.28 24.20
CA GLY A 69 -3.64 -20.87 22.91
C GLY A 69 -2.57 -20.08 22.17
N TYR A 70 -2.59 -20.11 20.85
CA TYR A 70 -1.60 -19.40 20.03
C TYR A 70 -1.92 -17.92 19.89
N SER A 71 -0.95 -17.07 20.23
CA SER A 71 -1.09 -15.62 20.09
C SER A 71 0.24 -14.95 19.80
N SER A 72 0.21 -13.87 19.01
CA SER A 72 1.35 -12.97 18.82
C SER A 72 1.76 -12.27 20.12
N LYS A 73 0.84 -12.06 21.05
CA LYS A 73 1.12 -11.44 22.37
C LYS A 73 1.90 -12.33 23.33
N THR A 74 2.00 -13.63 23.01
CA THR A 74 2.72 -14.60 23.84
C THR A 74 4.13 -14.89 23.33
N LEU A 75 4.56 -14.20 22.27
CA LEU A 75 5.95 -14.23 21.80
C LEU A 75 6.88 -13.70 22.89
N LEU A 76 8.02 -14.37 23.05
CA LEU A 76 9.04 -14.03 24.03
C LEU A 76 10.07 -13.07 23.41
N GLN A 77 10.91 -12.44 24.23
CA GLN A 77 11.91 -11.48 23.76
C GLN A 77 12.96 -12.07 22.79
N PHE A 78 13.18 -13.39 22.84
CA PHE A 78 14.08 -14.11 21.94
C PHE A 78 13.36 -14.76 20.74
N ASP A 79 12.04 -14.60 20.67
CA ASP A 79 11.28 -14.97 19.49
C ASP A 79 11.36 -13.86 18.43
N PRO A 80 11.15 -14.19 17.15
CA PRO A 80 10.89 -13.18 16.14
C PRO A 80 9.64 -12.37 16.46
N ASN A 81 9.56 -11.18 15.87
CA ASN A 81 8.42 -10.29 16.00
C ASN A 81 7.16 -10.90 15.34
N PRO A 82 5.95 -10.42 15.71
CA PRO A 82 4.69 -10.94 15.17
C PRO A 82 4.63 -11.00 13.64
N TRP A 83 5.29 -10.05 12.98
CA TRP A 83 5.40 -9.96 11.53
C TRP A 83 6.87 -9.93 11.11
N CYS A 84 7.21 -10.78 10.16
CA CYS A 84 8.57 -10.90 9.63
C CYS A 84 8.58 -10.94 8.09
N ASP A 85 9.68 -10.50 7.48
CA ASP A 85 9.93 -10.61 6.04
C ASP A 85 10.30 -12.04 5.60
N ALA A 86 10.58 -12.22 4.31
CA ALA A 86 10.97 -13.50 3.72
C ALA A 86 12.17 -14.18 4.42
N ASP A 87 13.09 -13.38 4.98
CA ASP A 87 14.30 -13.83 5.67
C ASP A 87 14.08 -14.01 7.18
N MET A 88 12.83 -13.98 7.65
CA MET A 88 12.44 -14.03 9.07
C MET A 88 12.99 -12.86 9.90
N ARG A 89 13.23 -11.71 9.28
CA ARG A 89 13.63 -10.47 9.97
C ARG A 89 12.41 -9.64 10.30
N PHE A 90 12.52 -8.81 11.33
CA PHE A 90 11.44 -7.93 11.74
C PHE A 90 11.02 -6.98 10.61
N THR A 91 9.70 -6.89 10.40
CA THR A 91 9.09 -5.82 9.63
C THR A 91 7.97 -5.16 10.45
N PRO A 92 7.86 -3.82 10.43
CA PRO A 92 6.73 -3.13 11.04
C PRO A 92 5.43 -3.31 10.24
N MET A 93 5.50 -3.91 9.06
CA MET A 93 4.36 -4.11 8.18
C MET A 93 3.57 -5.37 8.53
N ASN A 94 2.26 -5.30 8.38
CA ASN A 94 1.28 -6.37 8.47
C ASN A 94 0.51 -6.46 7.14
N ILE A 95 -0.39 -7.44 7.01
CA ILE A 95 -1.17 -7.65 5.79
C ILE A 95 -2.05 -6.44 5.37
N GLU A 96 -2.39 -5.55 6.31
CA GLU A 96 -3.29 -4.41 6.08
C GLU A 96 -2.54 -3.13 5.69
N ASN A 97 -1.34 -2.94 6.25
CA ASN A 97 -0.56 -1.70 6.10
C ASN A 97 0.60 -1.84 5.10
N TYR A 98 0.87 -3.04 4.58
CA TYR A 98 2.02 -3.29 3.70
C TYR A 98 1.96 -2.42 2.44
N GLN A 99 3.00 -1.61 2.23
CA GLN A 99 3.11 -0.69 1.10
C GLN A 99 4.00 -1.28 0.02
N LEU A 100 3.76 -0.86 -1.22
CA LEU A 100 4.67 -1.15 -2.33
C LEU A 100 5.97 -0.36 -2.15
N PRO A 101 7.13 -0.91 -2.57
CA PRO A 101 8.41 -0.22 -2.42
C PRO A 101 8.48 1.13 -3.14
N ASP A 102 7.81 1.23 -4.29
CA ASP A 102 7.78 2.43 -5.13
C ASP A 102 6.48 2.44 -5.97
N PRO A 103 6.04 3.61 -6.47
CA PRO A 103 4.74 3.75 -7.15
C PRO A 103 4.70 3.13 -8.55
N THR A 104 5.81 2.62 -9.09
CA THR A 104 5.80 1.92 -10.38
C THR A 104 5.20 0.52 -10.27
N TRP A 105 5.16 -0.03 -9.06
CA TRP A 105 4.53 -1.31 -8.79
C TRP A 105 3.02 -1.16 -8.61
N GLN A 106 2.32 -2.24 -8.92
CA GLN A 106 0.90 -2.38 -8.70
C GLN A 106 0.60 -3.81 -8.24
N TRP A 107 -0.30 -3.93 -7.26
CA TRP A 107 -0.77 -5.23 -6.81
C TRP A 107 -1.56 -5.93 -7.91
N VAL A 108 -1.21 -7.18 -8.20
CA VAL A 108 -1.99 -8.06 -9.09
C VAL A 108 -3.15 -8.67 -8.31
N SER A 109 -2.87 -9.14 -7.09
CA SER A 109 -3.87 -9.70 -6.18
C SER A 109 -4.44 -8.61 -5.27
N LYS A 110 -5.78 -8.55 -5.19
CA LYS A 110 -6.48 -7.62 -4.29
C LYS A 110 -6.13 -7.83 -2.83
N ASP A 111 -6.03 -9.08 -2.41
CA ASP A 111 -5.79 -9.48 -1.04
C ASP A 111 -4.53 -10.36 -0.93
N TRP A 112 -3.99 -10.48 0.28
CA TRP A 112 -2.93 -11.44 0.59
C TRP A 112 -3.46 -12.86 0.52
N MET A 113 -2.65 -13.77 -0.04
CA MET A 113 -2.97 -15.19 -0.13
C MET A 113 -2.13 -15.97 0.88
N ILE A 114 -2.71 -17.04 1.42
CA ILE A 114 -1.98 -17.97 2.28
C ILE A 114 -1.28 -18.99 1.40
N ASP A 115 0.00 -19.21 1.64
CA ASP A 115 0.77 -20.17 0.88
C ASP A 115 0.60 -21.60 1.40
N MET A 116 -0.07 -22.43 0.60
CA MET A 116 -0.39 -23.83 0.92
C MET A 116 0.56 -24.84 0.26
N THR A 117 1.68 -24.38 -0.33
CA THR A 117 2.60 -25.26 -1.08
C THR A 117 3.46 -26.18 -0.20
N GLU A 118 3.61 -25.85 1.08
CA GLU A 118 4.43 -26.62 2.03
C GLU A 118 3.61 -27.57 2.90
N ASP A 119 4.28 -28.30 3.80
CA ASP A 119 3.61 -29.04 4.87
C ASP A 119 3.01 -28.05 5.87
N VAL A 120 1.75 -27.68 5.63
CA VAL A 120 0.94 -26.74 6.41
C VAL A 120 -0.38 -27.39 6.83
N ASP A 121 -1.04 -26.84 7.85
CA ASP A 121 -2.41 -27.24 8.19
C ASP A 121 -3.46 -26.63 7.24
N GLU A 122 -4.74 -26.91 7.50
CA GLU A 122 -5.88 -26.41 6.72
C GLU A 122 -5.99 -24.88 6.68
N ALA A 123 -5.40 -24.18 7.66
CA ALA A 123 -5.37 -22.73 7.75
C ALA A 123 -4.01 -22.12 7.35
N GLY A 124 -3.09 -22.95 6.83
CA GLY A 124 -1.76 -22.55 6.37
C GLY A 124 -0.72 -22.33 7.47
N TRP A 125 -0.93 -22.86 8.66
CA TRP A 125 0.06 -22.80 9.74
C TRP A 125 1.08 -23.91 9.64
N GLN A 126 2.31 -23.55 9.96
CA GLN A 126 3.41 -24.45 10.22
C GLN A 126 3.75 -24.42 11.70
N TYR A 127 4.01 -25.57 12.29
CA TYR A 127 4.33 -25.73 13.70
C TYR A 127 5.78 -26.13 13.89
N ALA A 128 6.38 -25.70 15.00
CA ALA A 128 7.71 -26.11 15.42
C ALA A 128 7.88 -26.02 16.94
N LEU A 129 9.00 -26.56 17.45
CA LEU A 129 9.39 -26.44 18.86
C LEU A 129 9.88 -25.02 19.19
N LYS A 130 10.56 -24.38 18.24
CA LYS A 130 11.11 -23.02 18.32
C LYS A 130 11.30 -22.45 16.91
N PHE A 131 11.41 -21.14 16.76
CA PHE A 131 11.53 -20.50 15.44
C PHE A 131 12.85 -20.81 14.72
N HIS A 132 13.95 -20.91 15.47
CA HIS A 132 15.30 -21.08 14.91
C HIS A 132 15.84 -22.50 15.14
N GLY A 133 16.30 -23.15 14.07
CA GLY A 133 16.96 -24.46 14.12
C GLY A 133 16.04 -25.63 14.50
N ALA A 134 14.72 -25.49 14.30
CA ALA A 134 13.76 -26.58 14.43
C ALA A 134 13.17 -26.97 13.08
N VAL A 135 12.59 -28.17 13.02
CA VAL A 135 11.91 -28.69 11.82
C VAL A 135 10.45 -28.26 11.85
N TRP A 136 10.03 -27.54 10.81
CA TRP A 136 8.65 -27.13 10.58
C TRP A 136 7.81 -28.29 10.05
N HIS A 137 6.54 -28.33 10.43
CA HIS A 137 5.59 -29.38 10.04
C HIS A 137 4.15 -28.86 10.09
N GLY A 138 3.27 -29.40 9.26
CA GLY A 138 1.90 -28.90 9.09
C GLY A 138 0.92 -29.43 10.14
N ASN A 139 1.07 -30.69 10.57
CA ASN A 139 0.16 -31.29 11.54
C ASN A 139 0.52 -30.93 12.99
N TYR A 140 -0.42 -30.48 13.80
CA TYR A 140 -0.19 -30.20 15.22
C TYR A 140 0.26 -31.45 16.00
N LYS A 141 1.41 -31.34 16.68
CA LYS A 141 2.00 -32.40 17.50
C LYS A 141 2.17 -31.93 18.94
N HIS A 142 1.53 -32.62 19.86
CA HIS A 142 1.73 -32.41 21.30
C HIS A 142 3.23 -32.43 21.64
N PHE A 143 3.66 -31.46 22.48
CA PHE A 143 5.05 -31.27 22.92
C PHE A 143 6.08 -30.98 21.81
N ARG A 144 5.65 -30.75 20.56
CA ARG A 144 6.54 -30.39 19.44
C ARG A 144 6.08 -29.14 18.67
N SER A 145 4.89 -28.63 18.99
CA SER A 145 4.27 -27.48 18.36
C SER A 145 4.12 -26.32 19.35
N PHE A 146 5.22 -25.78 19.88
CA PHE A 146 5.15 -24.65 20.83
C PHE A 146 5.08 -23.30 20.12
N VAL A 147 5.56 -23.23 18.88
CA VAL A 147 5.45 -22.04 18.04
C VAL A 147 4.78 -22.42 16.73
N ARG A 148 4.16 -21.42 16.10
CA ARG A 148 3.65 -21.55 14.75
C ARG A 148 3.95 -20.31 13.91
N ARG A 149 4.07 -20.50 12.60
CA ARG A 149 4.16 -19.40 11.63
C ARG A 149 3.23 -19.65 10.46
N ARG A 150 2.76 -18.60 9.81
CA ARG A 150 1.96 -18.67 8.58
C ARG A 150 2.60 -17.79 7.51
N ARG A 151 2.78 -18.33 6.31
CA ARG A 151 3.35 -17.60 5.17
C ARG A 151 2.24 -16.98 4.35
N TRP A 152 2.28 -15.66 4.24
CA TRP A 152 1.45 -14.87 3.37
C TRP A 152 2.25 -14.47 2.14
N ILE A 153 1.63 -14.57 0.97
CA ILE A 153 2.21 -14.17 -0.31
C ILE A 153 1.27 -13.22 -1.04
N ARG A 154 1.84 -12.24 -1.73
CA ARG A 154 1.07 -11.35 -2.59
C ARG A 154 1.87 -11.01 -3.84
N LEU A 155 1.21 -11.08 -4.99
CA LEU A 155 1.83 -10.83 -6.28
C LEU A 155 1.70 -9.35 -6.64
N ARG A 156 2.82 -8.74 -7.03
CA ARG A 156 2.88 -7.41 -7.64
C ARG A 156 3.48 -7.48 -9.04
N HIS A 157 3.13 -6.50 -9.86
CA HIS A 157 3.65 -6.33 -11.20
C HIS A 157 4.08 -4.88 -11.43
N ARG A 158 5.02 -4.68 -12.35
CA ARG A 158 5.37 -3.36 -12.89
C ARG A 158 5.61 -3.44 -14.40
N PRO A 159 5.13 -2.46 -15.19
CA PRO A 159 5.52 -2.32 -16.58
C PRO A 159 6.92 -1.70 -16.69
N LEU A 160 7.79 -2.31 -17.49
CA LEU A 160 9.16 -1.85 -17.77
C LEU A 160 9.20 -0.81 -18.90
N ASN A 161 8.15 -0.71 -19.73
CA ASN A 161 8.06 0.20 -20.89
C ASN A 161 7.95 1.70 -20.57
N ASN A 162 8.24 2.11 -19.33
CA ASN A 162 8.06 3.49 -18.86
C ASN A 162 9.34 4.27 -18.56
N GLN A 163 10.54 3.75 -18.84
CA GLN A 163 11.73 4.62 -18.71
C GLN A 163 11.71 5.83 -19.66
N GLN A 164 10.98 5.77 -20.79
CA GLN A 164 10.78 6.92 -21.68
C GLN A 164 9.65 7.86 -21.25
N LEU A 165 8.62 7.37 -20.56
CA LEU A 165 7.51 8.19 -20.03
C LEU A 165 7.86 8.85 -18.68
N LEU A 166 8.66 8.19 -17.84
CA LEU A 166 9.23 8.78 -16.62
C LEU A 166 10.32 9.81 -16.96
N GLN A 167 11.08 9.64 -18.05
CA GLN A 167 12.01 10.68 -18.55
C GLN A 167 11.31 11.92 -19.11
N GLN A 168 10.04 11.83 -19.54
CA GLN A 168 9.24 13.01 -19.89
C GLN A 168 8.64 13.72 -18.67
N GLN A 169 8.56 13.06 -17.50
CA GLN A 169 8.15 13.70 -16.24
C GLN A 169 9.32 14.14 -15.36
N SER A 170 10.55 13.72 -15.68
CA SER A 170 11.79 14.20 -15.06
C SER A 170 12.54 15.16 -15.97
N GLN A 171 11.88 16.19 -16.50
CA GLN A 171 12.57 17.45 -16.75
C GLN A 171 12.62 18.20 -15.43
N GLU A 172 13.85 18.48 -15.00
CA GLU A 172 14.16 19.27 -13.82
C GLU A 172 13.35 20.58 -13.74
N PRO A 173 13.08 21.06 -12.52
CA PRO A 173 12.59 22.43 -12.35
C PRO A 173 13.65 23.37 -12.93
N LEU A 174 13.31 24.04 -14.04
CA LEU A 174 14.09 25.14 -14.56
C LEU A 174 14.20 26.21 -13.46
N LEU A 175 15.35 26.22 -12.78
CA LEU A 175 15.86 27.39 -12.10
C LEU A 175 16.11 28.45 -13.17
N LEU A 176 15.13 29.33 -13.40
CA LEU A 176 15.36 30.57 -14.11
C LEU A 176 15.50 31.70 -13.11
N ASN A 177 16.77 32.09 -13.01
CA ASN A 177 17.34 33.29 -12.45
C ASN A 177 16.49 34.52 -12.82
N MET A 178 16.08 35.28 -11.81
CA MET A 178 15.43 36.58 -11.96
C MET A 178 16.51 37.59 -12.37
N SER A 179 16.70 37.80 -13.67
CA SER A 179 17.41 38.96 -14.18
C SER A 179 16.57 39.66 -15.25
N ASP A 180 16.27 40.91 -14.93
CA ASP A 180 15.61 41.96 -15.69
C ASP A 180 16.08 42.03 -17.15
N SER A 181 15.16 41.89 -18.10
CA SER A 181 15.24 42.51 -19.43
C SER A 181 13.93 42.34 -20.20
N THR A 182 13.31 43.49 -20.51
CA THR A 182 12.23 43.69 -21.48
C THR A 182 12.63 43.15 -22.86
N PRO A 183 11.68 42.58 -23.64
CA PRO A 183 11.22 43.24 -24.87
C PRO A 183 9.70 43.03 -25.10
N THR A 184 8.91 44.09 -25.25
CA THR A 184 8.60 44.79 -26.51
C THR A 184 8.08 43.89 -27.64
N SER A 185 6.75 43.87 -27.73
CA SER A 185 5.89 43.76 -28.92
C SER A 185 6.09 42.61 -29.93
N SER A 186 5.03 41.81 -30.07
CA SER A 186 4.42 41.59 -31.38
C SER A 186 2.93 41.25 -31.22
N LEU A 187 2.07 42.17 -31.68
CA LEU A 187 0.66 41.90 -31.92
C LEU A 187 0.51 40.88 -33.06
N SER A 188 -0.36 39.90 -32.86
CA SER A 188 -1.18 39.35 -33.93
C SER A 188 -2.53 38.95 -33.35
N SER A 189 -3.50 39.80 -33.66
CA SER A 189 -4.92 39.72 -33.41
C SER A 189 -5.58 38.52 -34.10
N ALA A 190 -6.33 37.70 -33.35
CA ALA A 190 -7.59 37.14 -33.81
C ALA A 190 -8.41 36.58 -32.63
N ALA A 191 -9.65 37.08 -32.53
CA ALA A 191 -10.79 36.63 -31.71
C ALA A 191 -10.77 36.94 -30.20
N ALA A 192 -11.59 37.94 -29.85
CA ALA A 192 -12.03 38.26 -28.50
C ALA A 192 -13.13 37.29 -28.01
N ASP A 193 -13.28 37.26 -26.68
CA ASP A 193 -14.46 36.89 -25.88
C ASP A 193 -14.81 35.40 -25.72
N VAL A 194 -14.51 34.80 -24.55
CA VAL A 194 -15.49 34.20 -23.58
C VAL A 194 -14.77 33.88 -22.24
N PRO A 195 -15.26 34.34 -21.06
CA PRO A 195 -14.79 33.89 -19.74
C PRO A 195 -15.20 32.44 -19.47
N TYR A 196 -14.27 31.62 -18.97
CA TYR A 196 -14.44 30.22 -18.53
C TYR A 196 -15.87 29.91 -18.06
N SER A 197 -16.68 29.25 -18.90
CA SER A 197 -18.10 29.04 -18.61
C SER A 197 -18.26 27.90 -17.60
N ASP A 198 -19.16 28.06 -16.62
CA ASP A 198 -19.45 27.07 -15.56
C ASP A 198 -19.67 25.64 -16.08
N THR A 199 -20.20 25.51 -17.30
CA THR A 199 -20.38 24.23 -17.99
C THR A 199 -19.07 23.46 -18.18
N ASP A 200 -17.96 24.16 -18.43
CA ASP A 200 -16.63 23.56 -18.61
C ASP A 200 -16.07 23.01 -17.29
N ILE A 201 -16.38 23.66 -16.15
CA ILE A 201 -16.00 23.14 -14.81
C ILE A 201 -16.72 21.81 -14.56
N ILE A 202 -18.04 21.78 -14.73
CA ILE A 202 -18.84 20.57 -14.45
C ILE A 202 -18.40 19.42 -15.37
N GLU A 203 -18.17 19.67 -16.66
CA GLU A 203 -17.69 18.65 -17.59
C GLU A 203 -16.32 18.10 -17.19
N LYS A 204 -15.39 18.97 -16.76
CA LYS A 204 -14.08 18.55 -16.24
C LYS A 204 -14.21 17.73 -14.96
N LEU A 205 -15.10 18.10 -14.04
CA LEU A 205 -15.35 17.36 -12.81
C LEU A 205 -15.94 15.97 -13.07
N GLN A 206 -16.83 15.84 -14.06
CA GLN A 206 -17.42 14.55 -14.46
C GLN A 206 -16.40 13.60 -15.08
N LYS A 207 -15.36 14.11 -15.76
CA LYS A 207 -14.27 13.30 -16.33
C LYS A 207 -13.27 12.81 -15.27
N CYS A 208 -13.22 13.45 -14.10
CA CYS A 208 -12.32 13.08 -13.02
C CYS A 208 -12.77 11.79 -12.33
N ARG A 209 -11.83 10.87 -12.08
CA ARG A 209 -12.12 9.58 -11.45
C ARG A 209 -11.99 9.62 -9.94
N LEU A 210 -11.19 10.55 -9.42
CA LEU A 210 -10.86 10.66 -8.00
C LEU A 210 -11.11 12.07 -7.49
N ASP A 211 -11.46 12.18 -6.22
CA ASP A 211 -11.66 13.46 -5.54
C ASP A 211 -10.43 14.37 -5.57
N ARG A 212 -9.22 13.82 -5.52
CA ARG A 212 -7.98 14.62 -5.65
C ARG A 212 -7.89 15.35 -6.99
N GLU A 213 -8.42 14.75 -8.06
CA GLU A 213 -8.43 15.32 -9.40
C GLU A 213 -9.53 16.39 -9.50
N ARG A 214 -10.72 16.08 -8.98
CA ARG A 214 -11.82 17.05 -8.86
C ARG A 214 -11.39 18.28 -8.08
N LEU A 215 -10.75 18.08 -6.94
CA LEU A 215 -10.20 19.15 -6.11
C LEU A 215 -9.11 19.95 -6.84
N ALA A 216 -8.26 19.31 -7.64
CA ALA A 216 -7.26 20.02 -8.45
C ALA A 216 -7.91 20.91 -9.53
N VAL A 217 -8.99 20.46 -10.18
CA VAL A 217 -9.77 21.26 -11.14
C VAL A 217 -10.40 22.46 -10.44
N LEU A 218 -11.05 22.24 -9.29
CA LEU A 218 -11.68 23.31 -8.50
C LEU A 218 -10.65 24.32 -8.00
N ASN A 219 -9.50 23.88 -7.49
CA ASN A 219 -8.42 24.76 -7.05
C ASN A 219 -7.81 25.54 -8.21
N GLY A 220 -7.73 24.91 -9.40
CA GLY A 220 -7.35 25.58 -10.64
C GLY A 220 -8.34 26.69 -11.00
N ALA A 221 -9.65 26.39 -10.95
CA ALA A 221 -10.71 27.35 -11.16
C ALA A 221 -10.58 28.52 -10.18
N ILE A 222 -10.54 28.24 -8.87
CA ILE A 222 -10.33 29.24 -7.80
C ILE A 222 -9.12 30.10 -8.12
N LYS A 223 -7.95 29.55 -8.44
CA LYS A 223 -6.74 30.33 -8.75
C LYS A 223 -6.91 31.23 -9.98
N SER A 224 -7.52 30.70 -11.04
CA SER A 224 -7.75 31.42 -12.29
C SER A 224 -8.85 32.48 -12.22
N THR A 225 -9.73 32.41 -11.21
CA THR A 225 -10.82 33.38 -11.02
C THR A 225 -10.25 34.78 -10.77
N LEU A 226 -10.71 35.74 -11.57
CA LEU A 226 -10.40 37.16 -11.39
C LEU A 226 -11.00 37.66 -10.07
N PRO A 227 -10.33 38.59 -9.36
CA PRO A 227 -10.87 39.21 -8.15
C PRO A 227 -12.28 39.76 -8.39
N GLY A 228 -13.25 39.33 -7.59
CA GLY A 228 -14.67 39.71 -7.72
C GLY A 228 -15.58 38.72 -8.47
N LEU A 229 -15.03 37.67 -9.10
CA LEU A 229 -15.85 36.59 -9.69
C LEU A 229 -16.04 35.36 -8.77
N GLU A 230 -15.49 35.38 -7.56
CA GLU A 230 -15.59 34.26 -6.61
C GLU A 230 -17.02 34.00 -6.16
N ASP A 231 -17.87 35.03 -6.16
CA ASP A 231 -19.29 34.92 -5.84
C ASP A 231 -20.03 33.95 -6.77
N GLN A 232 -19.62 33.85 -8.04
CA GLN A 232 -20.22 32.92 -9.00
C GLN A 232 -19.87 31.46 -8.67
N LEU A 233 -18.60 31.20 -8.33
CA LEU A 233 -18.16 29.87 -7.88
C LEU A 233 -18.82 29.47 -6.56
N LEU A 234 -19.00 30.44 -5.66
CA LEU A 234 -19.57 30.24 -4.36
C LEU A 234 -21.08 30.02 -4.40
N GLU A 235 -21.77 30.64 -5.36
CA GLU A 235 -23.18 30.38 -5.62
C GLU A 235 -23.45 28.90 -5.92
N LYS A 236 -22.49 28.27 -6.60
CA LYS A 236 -22.48 26.87 -7.04
C LYS A 236 -21.67 25.94 -6.11
N ALA A 237 -21.14 26.44 -4.98
CA ALA A 237 -20.23 25.67 -4.14
C ALA A 237 -20.83 24.36 -3.64
N ILE A 238 -22.13 24.36 -3.29
CA ILE A 238 -22.83 23.15 -2.85
C ILE A 238 -22.91 22.12 -3.99
N ASP A 239 -23.24 22.55 -5.20
CA ASP A 239 -23.31 21.68 -6.39
C ASP A 239 -21.94 21.04 -6.67
N TYR A 240 -20.86 21.81 -6.55
CA TYR A 240 -19.49 21.29 -6.69
C TYR A 240 -19.10 20.34 -5.55
N MET A 241 -19.49 20.65 -4.31
CA MET A 241 -19.25 19.79 -3.15
C MET A 241 -20.03 18.48 -3.21
N ASP A 242 -21.19 18.44 -3.87
CA ASP A 242 -21.97 17.21 -4.08
C ASP A 242 -21.29 16.25 -5.07
N MET A 243 -20.39 16.74 -5.92
CA MET A 243 -19.56 15.91 -6.80
C MET A 243 -18.33 15.32 -6.10
N LEU A 244 -18.05 15.73 -4.86
CA LEU A 244 -16.95 15.20 -4.04
C LEU A 244 -17.47 14.10 -3.11
N GLU A 245 -16.74 12.98 -3.06
CA GLU A 245 -17.06 11.82 -2.24
C GLU A 245 -16.64 12.00 -0.78
N TYR A 246 -15.51 12.67 -0.53
CA TYR A 246 -14.92 12.80 0.80
C TYR A 246 -15.16 14.20 1.40
N ASP A 247 -15.60 14.24 2.66
CA ASP A 247 -15.82 15.48 3.41
C ASP A 247 -14.54 16.33 3.56
N ASP A 248 -13.36 15.69 3.65
CA ASP A 248 -12.06 16.38 3.67
C ASP A 248 -11.81 17.19 2.37
N SER A 249 -12.18 16.65 1.21
CA SER A 249 -12.10 17.35 -0.07
C SER A 249 -13.03 18.57 -0.09
N LYS A 250 -14.25 18.40 0.41
CA LYS A 250 -15.26 19.46 0.51
C LYS A 250 -14.78 20.60 1.40
N CYS A 251 -14.24 20.24 2.58
CA CYS A 251 -13.68 21.17 3.54
C CYS A 251 -12.52 21.97 2.92
N LYS A 252 -11.55 21.30 2.28
CA LYS A 252 -10.40 21.95 1.62
C LYS A 252 -10.83 22.91 0.51
N PHE A 253 -11.75 22.49 -0.34
CA PHE A 253 -12.29 23.33 -1.41
C PHE A 253 -12.95 24.60 -0.85
N LEU A 254 -13.87 24.44 0.09
CA LEU A 254 -14.61 25.55 0.67
C LEU A 254 -13.70 26.50 1.44
N ALA A 255 -12.73 25.96 2.19
CA ALA A 255 -11.71 26.75 2.88
C ALA A 255 -10.91 27.61 1.91
N GLN A 256 -10.43 27.06 0.79
CA GLN A 256 -9.65 27.82 -0.19
C GLN A 256 -10.50 28.88 -0.91
N LEU A 257 -11.74 28.56 -1.24
CA LEU A 257 -12.64 29.51 -1.92
C LEU A 257 -12.98 30.69 -1.02
N LEU A 258 -13.33 30.43 0.25
CA LEU A 258 -13.62 31.49 1.22
C LEU A 258 -12.36 32.27 1.60
N GLN A 259 -11.21 31.60 1.76
CA GLN A 259 -9.94 32.28 2.01
C GLN A 259 -9.64 33.25 0.87
N LYS A 260 -9.78 32.83 -0.39
CA LYS A 260 -9.51 33.69 -1.54
C LYS A 260 -10.43 34.92 -1.57
N LYS A 261 -11.70 34.73 -1.24
CA LYS A 261 -12.69 35.81 -1.14
C LYS A 261 -12.40 36.82 -0.04
N TYR A 262 -11.93 36.34 1.11
CA TYR A 262 -11.70 37.17 2.29
C TYR A 262 -10.23 37.50 2.56
N ASP A 263 -9.31 37.13 1.65
CA ASP A 263 -7.85 37.35 1.75
C ASP A 263 -7.47 38.85 1.80
N SER A 264 -8.41 39.73 1.44
CA SER A 264 -8.25 41.19 1.51
C SER A 264 -8.68 41.70 2.88
N GLY A 265 -7.73 41.88 3.80
CA GLY A 265 -7.93 42.27 5.21
C GLY A 265 -8.81 43.50 5.46
N GLN A 266 -10.12 43.32 5.46
CA GLN A 266 -11.09 44.33 5.85
C GLN A 266 -12.10 43.78 6.86
N GLY A 267 -11.86 44.11 8.13
CA GLY A 267 -12.89 44.21 9.16
C GLY A 267 -13.70 42.93 9.43
N ARG A 268 -14.81 43.11 10.16
CA ARG A 268 -15.73 42.04 10.57
C ARG A 268 -16.31 41.36 9.32
N ILE A 269 -16.01 40.07 9.15
CA ILE A 269 -16.48 39.30 8.00
C ILE A 269 -17.92 38.87 8.25
N HIS A 270 -18.81 39.21 7.31
CA HIS A 270 -20.20 38.79 7.35
C HIS A 270 -20.46 37.79 6.23
N LEU A 271 -20.55 36.51 6.59
CA LEU A 271 -20.94 35.45 5.66
C LEU A 271 -22.38 35.69 5.18
N THR A 272 -22.58 35.63 3.88
CA THR A 272 -23.88 35.52 3.21
C THR A 272 -24.59 34.23 3.61
N GLU A 273 -25.92 34.21 3.49
CA GLU A 273 -26.72 33.02 3.84
C GLU A 273 -26.34 31.77 3.02
N ARG A 274 -25.88 31.95 1.77
CA ARG A 274 -25.40 30.85 0.92
C ARG A 274 -24.08 30.27 1.43
N GLU A 275 -23.15 31.11 1.84
CA GLU A 275 -21.88 30.68 2.44
C GLU A 275 -22.12 29.94 3.75
N LYS A 276 -23.00 30.47 4.61
CA LYS A 276 -23.41 29.77 5.83
C LYS A 276 -23.99 28.40 5.51
N LYS A 277 -24.87 28.31 4.50
CA LYS A 277 -25.45 27.04 4.05
C LYS A 277 -24.39 26.07 3.53
N ALA A 278 -23.42 26.55 2.75
CA ALA A 278 -22.32 25.74 2.25
C ALA A 278 -21.43 25.22 3.40
N VAL A 279 -21.08 26.08 4.36
CA VAL A 279 -20.31 25.69 5.56
C VAL A 279 -21.11 24.67 6.39
N GLN A 280 -22.40 24.93 6.64
CA GLN A 280 -23.28 24.02 7.39
C GLN A 280 -23.57 22.69 6.67
N SER A 281 -23.27 22.58 5.38
CA SER A 281 -23.41 21.32 4.63
C SER A 281 -22.31 20.31 4.97
N LEU A 282 -21.20 20.76 5.56
CA LEU A 282 -20.12 19.88 6.02
C LEU A 282 -20.59 19.02 7.19
N ARG A 283 -20.22 17.74 7.19
CA ARG A 283 -20.69 16.78 8.21
C ARG A 283 -20.06 16.98 9.59
N PHE A 284 -18.81 17.42 9.64
CA PHE A 284 -18.06 17.47 10.89
C PHE A 284 -18.03 18.89 11.44
N TYR A 285 -18.46 19.03 12.70
CA TYR A 285 -18.39 20.29 13.43
C TYR A 285 -16.97 20.87 13.48
N TYR A 286 -15.95 20.01 13.57
CA TYR A 286 -14.54 20.43 13.57
C TYR A 286 -14.17 21.19 12.29
N ASP A 287 -14.60 20.70 11.13
CA ASP A 287 -14.31 21.32 9.82
C ASP A 287 -14.98 22.69 9.71
N ILE A 288 -16.23 22.79 10.17
CA ILE A 288 -16.97 24.04 10.25
C ILE A 288 -16.21 25.06 11.10
N GLN A 289 -15.79 24.67 12.30
CA GLN A 289 -15.04 25.55 13.19
C GLN A 289 -13.66 25.92 12.62
N SER A 290 -12.99 24.98 11.95
CA SER A 290 -11.69 25.23 11.31
C SER A 290 -11.81 26.29 10.22
N ILE A 291 -12.81 26.17 9.33
CA ILE A 291 -13.08 27.16 8.28
C ILE A 291 -13.41 28.52 8.88
N LEU A 292 -14.31 28.57 9.85
CA LEU A 292 -14.69 29.82 10.50
C LEU A 292 -13.50 30.50 11.20
N ASN A 293 -12.66 29.74 11.90
CA ASN A 293 -11.46 30.27 12.55
C ASN A 293 -10.41 30.80 11.57
N ASN A 294 -10.27 30.17 10.40
CA ASN A 294 -9.32 30.62 9.38
C ASN A 294 -9.79 31.93 8.72
N ILE A 295 -11.09 32.14 8.62
CA ILE A 295 -11.69 33.33 8.01
C ILE A 295 -11.79 34.47 9.03
N ASP A 296 -12.38 34.23 10.21
CA ASP A 296 -12.55 35.21 11.28
C ASP A 296 -12.31 34.56 12.66
N PRO A 297 -11.15 34.81 13.31
CA PRO A 297 -10.78 34.20 14.59
C PRO A 297 -11.66 34.66 15.77
N ASP A 298 -12.50 35.69 15.61
CA ASP A 298 -13.40 36.19 16.67
C ASP A 298 -14.84 35.62 16.60
N VAL A 299 -15.17 34.81 15.58
CA VAL A 299 -16.50 34.17 15.44
C VAL A 299 -16.75 33.12 16.52
N VAL A 300 -15.72 32.42 17.01
CA VAL A 300 -15.85 31.31 17.99
C VAL A 300 -16.06 31.78 19.43
N LYS A 301 -15.91 33.09 19.70
CA LYS A 301 -16.11 33.67 21.05
C LYS A 301 -17.56 34.11 21.32
N ARG A 302 -18.53 33.75 20.45
CA ARG A 302 -19.95 34.11 20.59
C ARG A 302 -20.84 32.89 20.76
#